data_AF-A0A562VCJ9-F1
#
_entry.id   AF-A0A562VCJ9-F1
#
_cell.length_a   1.000
_cell.length_b   1.000
_cell.length_c   1.000
_cell.angle_alpha   90.00
_cell.angle_beta   90.00
_cell.angle_gamma   90.00
#
_symmetry.space_group_name_H-M   'P 1'
#
loop_
_entity.id
_entity.type
_entity.pdbx_description
1 polymer ?
#
loop_
_entity_poly.entity_id
_entity_poly.type
_entity_poly.pdbx_seq_one_letter_code
_entity_poly.pdbx_strand_id
1 'polypeptide(L)'
;MNSPAAGGAPGRLRRDLGLFDAVVIGLGAMIGAGVFTAMAPAARAAGGGLVAGLVVAAVVAYCNATSSARLAAHYPESGGTYVYGRERLGEFWGHLAGWAFVVGKSASCAAMALTVGAYAWPEHAHVVAVIAVVVLTGVDYAGVQRSAWLTRAVVAVVLTTLAALVAAALSAAPPPGEWSWGATGTGWLGGVPEAAGLLFFAFAGYARIATLGEEVRDPRRTIPRAIGLALGVTLVVYGAVTVAVLAVLGPERLGETDAPLAVAAEAAGADWLVPVVRVAAVAAALGSLLALILGVSRTVLAMARDRHLPGVLAAVHPRHAVPHRAALAVGVVVAVLAATADLRAAIGFSSFGVLVYYAVANASAWTLPRHEGGPFRPIPVIGLLGCLLLAVALPPSSVVTGAIVVASGAAVYGIRRLATRRRD
;
A
#
# COMPACT_ATOMS: atom_id res chain seq x y z
N MET A 1 35.92 34.62 -6.41
CA MET A 1 36.23 33.50 -7.33
C MET A 1 35.41 32.31 -6.87
N ASN A 2 34.35 31.99 -7.62
CA ASN A 2 33.42 30.91 -7.30
C ASN A 2 34.07 29.55 -7.57
N SER A 3 34.05 28.66 -6.58
CA SER A 3 34.40 27.25 -6.76
C SER A 3 33.41 26.57 -7.70
N PRO A 4 33.87 25.75 -8.66
CA PRO A 4 32.98 25.06 -9.58
C PRO A 4 32.18 23.97 -8.85
N ALA A 5 30.88 23.93 -9.13
CA ALA A 5 29.98 22.89 -8.67
C ALA A 5 30.47 21.52 -9.12
N ALA A 6 30.66 20.61 -8.17
CA ALA A 6 30.96 19.20 -8.45
C ALA A 6 29.80 18.58 -9.24
N GLY A 7 30.03 18.35 -10.53
CA GLY A 7 29.14 17.57 -11.39
C GLY A 7 29.00 16.14 -10.84
N GLY A 8 27.78 15.78 -10.46
CA GLY A 8 27.46 14.43 -10.01
C GLY A 8 27.70 13.40 -11.12
N ALA A 9 28.27 12.26 -10.77
CA ALA A 9 28.46 11.13 -11.68
C ALA A 9 27.14 10.75 -12.40
N PRO A 10 27.18 10.41 -13.69
CA PRO A 10 25.99 10.04 -14.45
C PRO A 10 25.32 8.80 -13.83
N GLY A 11 24.09 8.96 -13.34
CA GLY A 11 23.27 7.89 -12.77
C GLY A 11 22.81 8.06 -11.32
N ARG A 12 23.24 9.10 -10.59
CA ARG A 12 22.74 9.36 -9.22
C ARG A 12 21.50 10.26 -9.23
N LEU A 13 20.42 9.82 -8.56
CA LEU A 13 19.24 10.64 -8.29
C LEU A 13 19.62 11.86 -7.43
N ARG A 14 18.98 13.01 -7.70
CA ARG A 14 19.21 14.24 -6.93
C ARG A 14 18.50 14.13 -5.57
N ARG A 15 19.24 14.38 -4.49
CA ARG A 15 18.71 14.41 -3.11
C ARG A 15 18.06 15.76 -2.80
N ASP A 16 16.90 16.00 -3.39
CA ASP A 16 16.21 17.29 -3.31
C ASP A 16 14.96 17.30 -2.41
N LEU A 17 14.53 16.15 -1.88
CA LEU A 17 13.33 16.07 -1.05
C LEU A 17 13.63 16.33 0.42
N GLY A 18 12.87 17.24 1.04
CA GLY A 18 12.90 17.49 2.48
C GLY A 18 11.94 16.60 3.27
N LEU A 19 11.86 16.83 4.59
CA LEU A 19 10.92 16.14 5.47
C LEU A 19 9.46 16.33 5.05
N PHE A 20 9.07 17.58 4.75
CA PHE A 20 7.71 17.90 4.33
C PHE A 20 7.33 17.17 3.04
N ASP A 21 8.22 17.16 2.04
CA ASP A 21 7.98 16.45 0.79
C ASP A 21 7.81 14.95 1.01
N ALA A 22 8.68 14.34 1.82
CA ALA A 22 8.61 12.93 2.16
C ALA A 22 7.29 12.58 2.88
N VAL A 23 6.84 13.42 3.82
CA VAL A 23 5.55 13.25 4.51
C VAL A 23 4.39 13.32 3.53
N VAL A 24 4.34 14.33 2.66
CA VAL A 24 3.24 14.46 1.68
C VAL A 24 3.23 13.30 0.69
N ILE A 25 4.39 12.86 0.20
CA ILE A 25 4.48 11.69 -0.68
C ILE A 25 3.99 10.43 0.05
N GLY A 26 4.32 10.28 1.34
CA GLY A 26 3.81 9.20 2.17
C GLY A 26 2.30 9.24 2.36
N LEU A 27 1.75 10.42 2.65
CA LEU A 27 0.30 10.61 2.78
C LEU A 27 -0.43 10.29 1.48
N GLY A 28 0.06 10.75 0.32
CA GLY A 28 -0.54 10.40 -0.97
C GLY A 28 -0.40 8.92 -1.35
N ALA A 29 0.55 8.20 -0.76
CA ALA A 29 0.70 6.76 -0.93
C ALA A 29 -0.18 5.95 0.03
N MET A 30 -0.49 6.47 1.22
CA MET A 30 -1.35 5.80 2.21
C MET A 30 -2.82 6.14 1.98
N ILE A 31 -3.15 7.44 1.94
CA ILE A 31 -4.49 8.01 1.73
C ILE A 31 -4.84 7.97 0.23
N GLY A 32 -4.82 6.75 -0.30
CA GLY A 32 -5.27 6.38 -1.64
C GLY A 32 -6.67 5.78 -1.58
N ALA A 33 -6.90 4.74 -2.39
CA ALA A 33 -8.19 4.04 -2.36
C ALA A 33 -8.52 3.33 -1.04
N GLY A 34 -7.51 2.98 -0.23
CA GLY A 34 -7.71 2.19 0.99
C GLY A 34 -8.72 2.80 1.96
N VAL A 35 -8.67 4.11 2.18
CA VAL A 35 -9.67 4.81 3.03
C VAL A 35 -11.06 4.82 2.41
N PHE A 36 -11.16 4.78 1.08
CA PHE A 36 -12.43 4.85 0.36
C PHE A 36 -13.11 3.48 0.20
N THR A 37 -12.37 2.37 0.27
CA THR A 37 -12.94 1.04 -0.07
C THR A 37 -12.61 -0.10 0.89
N ALA A 38 -11.58 0.00 1.73
CA ALA A 38 -11.21 -1.11 2.62
C ALA A 38 -12.18 -1.28 3.80
N MET A 39 -12.93 -0.23 4.17
CA MET A 39 -13.87 -0.28 5.29
C MET A 39 -15.06 -1.20 5.04
N ALA A 40 -15.63 -1.23 3.83
CA ALA A 40 -16.79 -2.07 3.53
C ALA A 40 -16.51 -3.57 3.70
N PRO A 41 -15.46 -4.18 3.10
CA PRO A 41 -15.15 -5.59 3.34
C PRO A 41 -14.72 -5.86 4.79
N ALA A 42 -14.10 -4.89 5.48
CA ALA A 42 -13.75 -5.02 6.89
C ALA A 42 -15.00 -4.98 7.82
N ALA A 43 -15.99 -4.14 7.50
CA ALA A 43 -17.27 -4.08 8.20
C ALA A 43 -18.06 -5.37 8.00
N ARG A 44 -18.04 -5.95 6.79
CA ARG A 44 -18.61 -7.29 6.53
C ARG A 44 -17.96 -8.38 7.38
N ALA A 45 -16.67 -8.27 7.68
CA ALA A 45 -15.95 -9.27 8.45
C ALA A 45 -16.17 -9.14 9.97
N ALA A 46 -16.12 -7.92 10.51
CA ALA A 46 -16.14 -7.68 11.96
C ALA A 46 -17.42 -7.06 12.51
N GLY A 47 -18.31 -6.56 11.67
CA GLY A 47 -19.48 -5.78 12.10
C GLY A 47 -19.07 -4.57 12.95
N GLY A 48 -19.69 -4.44 14.14
CA GLY A 48 -19.33 -3.42 15.13
C GLY A 48 -17.89 -3.52 15.67
N GLY A 49 -17.24 -4.68 15.48
CA GLY A 49 -15.81 -4.89 15.79
C GLY A 49 -14.84 -4.20 14.82
N LEU A 50 -15.34 -3.45 13.82
CA LEU A 50 -14.51 -2.76 12.83
C LEU A 50 -13.46 -1.84 13.46
N VAL A 51 -13.81 -1.08 14.50
CA VAL A 51 -12.87 -0.20 15.21
C VAL A 51 -11.76 -0.98 15.89
N ALA A 52 -12.08 -2.14 16.49
CA ALA A 52 -11.07 -3.01 17.06
C ALA A 52 -10.14 -3.57 15.97
N GLY A 53 -10.70 -3.93 14.80
CA GLY A 53 -9.92 -4.34 13.64
C GLY A 53 -8.96 -3.24 13.19
N LEU A 54 -9.43 -1.99 13.15
CA LEU A 54 -8.60 -0.82 12.84
C LEU A 54 -7.47 -0.63 13.85
N VAL A 55 -7.73 -0.78 15.15
CA VAL A 55 -6.72 -0.68 16.21
C VAL A 55 -5.66 -1.78 16.05
N VAL A 56 -6.07 -3.02 15.79
CA VAL A 56 -5.13 -4.13 15.56
C VAL A 56 -4.29 -3.86 14.30
N ALA A 57 -4.90 -3.43 13.20
CA ALA A 57 -4.19 -3.07 11.97
C ALA A 57 -3.20 -1.92 12.22
N ALA A 58 -3.59 -0.92 13.01
CA ALA A 58 -2.75 0.22 13.37
C ALA A 58 -1.50 -0.19 14.17
N VAL A 59 -1.66 -1.08 15.15
CA VAL A 59 -0.52 -1.61 15.93
C VAL A 59 0.46 -2.34 15.02
N VAL A 60 -0.03 -3.23 14.16
CA VAL A 60 0.82 -3.97 13.21
C VAL A 60 1.49 -3.01 12.22
N ALA A 61 0.75 -2.04 11.68
CA ALA A 61 1.30 -1.01 10.78
C ALA A 61 2.39 -0.16 11.47
N TYR A 62 2.19 0.24 12.73
CA TYR A 62 3.20 0.97 13.50
C TYR A 62 4.48 0.16 13.69
N CYS A 63 4.37 -1.12 14.03
CA CYS A 63 5.51 -2.01 14.16
C CYS A 63 6.25 -2.15 12.82
N ASN A 64 5.53 -2.42 11.74
CA ASN A 64 6.08 -2.60 10.40
C ASN A 64 6.76 -1.33 9.89
N ALA A 65 6.13 -0.17 10.09
CA ALA A 65 6.64 1.13 9.70
C ALA A 65 7.93 1.48 10.47
N THR A 66 7.95 1.21 11.77
CA THR A 66 9.15 1.46 12.60
C THR A 66 10.31 0.54 12.20
N SER A 67 10.05 -0.75 12.02
CA SER A 67 11.06 -1.72 11.54
C SER A 67 11.61 -1.31 10.17
N SER A 68 10.72 -0.96 9.23
CA SER A 68 11.10 -0.52 7.88
C SER A 68 11.87 0.80 7.88
N ALA A 69 11.50 1.75 8.75
CA ALA A 69 12.18 3.03 8.89
C ALA A 69 13.63 2.86 9.36
N ARG A 70 13.86 1.99 10.34
CA ARG A 70 15.23 1.72 10.86
C ARG A 70 16.08 0.99 9.82
N LEU A 71 15.51 0.04 9.09
CA LEU A 71 16.20 -0.64 8.00
C LEU A 71 16.51 0.33 6.85
N ALA A 72 15.57 1.18 6.43
CA ALA A 72 15.78 2.17 5.38
C ALA A 72 16.85 3.22 5.75
N ALA A 73 16.94 3.59 7.03
CA ALA A 73 17.99 4.47 7.53
C ALA A 73 19.38 3.83 7.48
N HIS A 74 19.47 2.50 7.52
CA HIS A 74 20.73 1.75 7.46
C HIS A 74 21.08 1.33 6.02
N TYR A 75 20.09 0.95 5.23
CA TYR A 75 20.18 0.52 3.84
C TYR A 75 19.38 1.48 2.93
N PRO A 76 19.90 2.67 2.61
CA PRO A 76 19.17 3.73 1.90
C PRO A 76 19.08 3.49 0.37
N GLU A 77 18.97 2.23 -0.04
CA GLU A 77 18.90 1.80 -1.44
C GLU A 77 17.45 1.65 -1.90
N SER A 78 17.22 1.89 -3.19
CA SER A 78 15.92 1.70 -3.85
C SER A 78 15.57 0.21 -4.02
N GLY A 79 15.25 -0.46 -2.91
CA GLY A 79 14.82 -1.88 -2.94
C GLY A 79 14.00 -2.36 -1.74
N GLY A 80 13.92 -1.57 -0.67
CA GLY A 80 13.07 -1.91 0.48
C GLY A 80 13.43 -3.27 1.08
N THR A 81 12.41 -4.05 1.47
CA THR A 81 12.62 -5.34 2.13
C THR A 81 13.25 -6.41 1.23
N TYR A 82 13.20 -6.26 -0.10
CA TYR A 82 13.98 -7.14 -0.98
C TYR A 82 15.48 -7.04 -0.63
N VAL A 83 15.97 -5.81 -0.44
CA VAL A 83 17.36 -5.56 0.00
C VAL A 83 17.53 -5.95 1.46
N TYR A 84 16.63 -5.53 2.36
CA TYR A 84 16.79 -5.81 3.79
C TYR A 84 16.79 -7.32 4.12
N GLY A 85 15.95 -8.09 3.43
CA GLY A 85 15.91 -9.55 3.53
C GLY A 85 17.20 -10.18 3.04
N ARG A 86 17.69 -9.74 1.88
CA ARG A 86 18.96 -10.22 1.31
C ARG A 86 20.15 -9.95 2.24
N GLU A 87 20.30 -8.71 2.71
CA GLU A 87 21.46 -8.30 3.50
C GLU A 87 21.46 -8.88 4.93
N ARG A 88 20.29 -9.11 5.53
CA ARG A 88 20.20 -9.53 6.95
C ARG A 88 19.81 -11.00 7.15
N LEU A 89 19.08 -11.61 6.21
CA LEU A 89 18.56 -12.97 6.32
C LEU A 89 19.08 -13.90 5.21
N GLY A 90 19.64 -13.35 4.14
CA GLY A 90 20.18 -14.07 2.99
C GLY A 90 19.30 -14.01 1.73
N GLU A 91 19.87 -14.44 0.61
CA GLU A 91 19.29 -14.29 -0.73
C GLU A 91 17.87 -14.85 -0.88
N PHE A 92 17.58 -16.00 -0.25
CA PHE A 92 16.25 -16.62 -0.30
C PHE A 92 15.16 -15.70 0.26
N TRP A 93 15.40 -15.09 1.41
CA TRP A 93 14.42 -14.23 2.07
C TRP A 93 14.28 -12.88 1.35
N GLY A 94 15.38 -12.37 0.78
CA GLY A 94 15.33 -11.24 -0.16
C GLY A 94 14.42 -11.55 -1.35
N HIS A 95 14.68 -12.65 -2.07
CA HIS A 95 13.86 -13.10 -3.21
C HIS A 95 12.39 -13.28 -2.83
N LEU A 96 12.10 -13.96 -1.71
CA LEU A 96 10.73 -14.20 -1.25
C LEU A 96 9.99 -12.89 -0.95
N ALA A 97 10.67 -11.92 -0.30
CA ALA A 97 10.10 -10.60 -0.06
C ALA A 97 9.85 -9.85 -1.37
N GLY A 98 10.82 -9.85 -2.30
CA GLY A 98 10.64 -9.22 -3.62
C GLY A 98 9.47 -9.82 -4.40
N TRP A 99 9.35 -11.15 -4.40
CA TRP A 99 8.25 -11.87 -5.04
C TRP A 99 6.89 -11.50 -4.43
N ALA A 100 6.77 -11.56 -3.10
CA ALA A 100 5.55 -11.21 -2.38
C ALA A 100 5.18 -9.73 -2.60
N PHE A 101 6.16 -8.83 -2.69
CA PHE A 101 5.94 -7.41 -2.99
C PHE A 101 5.40 -7.22 -4.40
N VAL A 102 6.05 -7.79 -5.42
CA VAL A 102 5.63 -7.61 -6.83
C VAL A 102 4.20 -8.11 -7.02
N VAL A 103 3.89 -9.31 -6.54
CA VAL A 103 2.56 -9.88 -6.73
C VAL A 103 1.52 -9.17 -5.87
N GLY A 104 1.79 -8.92 -4.59
CA GLY A 104 0.87 -8.21 -3.69
C GLY A 104 0.58 -6.78 -4.16
N LYS A 105 1.61 -6.02 -4.57
CA LYS A 105 1.44 -4.65 -5.06
C LYS A 105 0.81 -4.58 -6.46
N SER A 106 0.95 -5.60 -7.30
CA SER A 106 0.18 -5.69 -8.55
C SER A 106 -1.32 -5.82 -8.26
N ALA A 107 -1.70 -6.60 -7.25
CA ALA A 107 -3.08 -6.63 -6.78
C ALA A 107 -3.51 -5.32 -6.11
N SER A 108 -2.60 -4.61 -5.43
CA SER A 108 -2.90 -3.24 -4.97
C SER A 108 -3.23 -2.31 -6.13
N CYS A 109 -2.51 -2.39 -7.26
CA CYS A 109 -2.84 -1.61 -8.46
C CYS A 109 -4.25 -1.94 -8.96
N ALA A 110 -4.60 -3.23 -9.03
CA ALA A 110 -5.94 -3.65 -9.44
C ALA A 110 -7.03 -3.10 -8.49
N ALA A 111 -6.81 -3.18 -7.18
CA ALA A 111 -7.72 -2.60 -6.18
C ALA A 111 -7.86 -1.08 -6.32
N MET A 112 -6.77 -0.33 -6.57
CA MET A 112 -6.86 1.11 -6.85
C MET A 112 -7.69 1.38 -8.12
N ALA A 113 -7.47 0.61 -9.19
CA ALA A 113 -8.20 0.76 -10.44
C ALA A 113 -9.70 0.47 -10.27
N LEU A 114 -10.04 -0.60 -9.55
CA LEU A 114 -11.41 -0.95 -9.21
C LEU A 114 -12.09 0.14 -8.36
N THR A 115 -11.35 0.79 -7.45
CA THR A 115 -11.87 1.96 -6.73
C THR A 115 -12.16 3.14 -7.65
N VAL A 116 -11.33 3.39 -8.67
CA VAL A 116 -11.66 4.40 -9.69
C VAL A 116 -12.99 4.06 -10.36
N GLY A 117 -13.17 2.79 -10.76
CA GLY A 117 -14.43 2.32 -11.34
C GLY A 117 -15.64 2.51 -10.42
N ALA A 118 -15.52 2.07 -9.17
CA ALA A 118 -16.60 2.13 -8.18
C ALA A 118 -17.07 3.56 -7.87
N TYR A 119 -16.17 4.55 -7.90
CA TYR A 119 -16.53 5.95 -7.62
C TYR A 119 -16.85 6.78 -8.88
N ALA A 120 -16.29 6.44 -10.04
CA ALA A 120 -16.52 7.16 -11.29
C ALA A 120 -17.78 6.68 -12.03
N TRP A 121 -17.94 5.36 -12.19
CA TRP A 121 -19.07 4.76 -12.89
C TRP A 121 -19.34 3.34 -12.37
N PRO A 122 -20.13 3.19 -11.29
CA PRO A 122 -20.34 1.91 -10.61
C PRO A 122 -20.81 0.78 -11.53
N GLU A 123 -21.75 1.08 -12.43
CA GLU A 123 -22.34 0.11 -13.38
C GLU A 123 -21.31 -0.50 -14.35
N HIS A 124 -20.23 0.24 -14.65
CA HIS A 124 -19.18 -0.15 -15.59
C HIS A 124 -17.80 -0.14 -14.92
N ALA A 125 -17.75 -0.43 -13.61
CA ALA A 125 -16.56 -0.24 -12.78
C ALA A 125 -15.31 -0.95 -13.35
N HIS A 126 -15.46 -2.20 -13.81
CA HIS A 126 -14.35 -2.96 -14.41
C HIS A 126 -13.81 -2.33 -15.70
N VAL A 127 -14.69 -1.83 -16.57
CA VAL A 127 -14.30 -1.17 -17.82
C VAL A 127 -13.50 0.09 -17.52
N VAL A 128 -14.00 0.92 -16.61
CA VAL A 128 -13.31 2.14 -16.16
C VAL A 128 -11.97 1.81 -15.49
N ALA A 129 -11.91 0.76 -14.68
CA ALA A 129 -10.69 0.29 -14.03
C ALA A 129 -9.62 -0.10 -15.07
N VAL A 130 -9.99 -0.89 -16.08
CA VAL A 130 -9.07 -1.30 -17.17
C VAL A 130 -8.59 -0.08 -17.96
N ILE A 131 -9.49 0.85 -18.32
CA ILE A 131 -9.11 2.08 -19.01
C ILE A 131 -8.11 2.89 -18.17
N ALA A 132 -8.35 3.04 -16.87
CA ALA A 132 -7.44 3.75 -15.97
C ALA A 132 -6.05 3.09 -15.93
N VAL A 133 -5.98 1.76 -15.88
CA VAL A 133 -4.71 1.02 -15.91
C VAL A 133 -3.99 1.22 -17.23
N VAL A 134 -4.68 1.11 -18.37
CA VAL A 134 -4.07 1.30 -19.69
C VAL A 134 -3.53 2.72 -19.86
N VAL A 135 -4.32 3.73 -19.50
CA VAL A 135 -3.92 5.13 -19.57
C VAL A 135 -2.70 5.40 -18.68
N LEU A 136 -2.74 4.99 -17.41
CA LEU A 136 -1.63 5.23 -16.49
C LEU A 136 -0.37 4.42 -16.83
N THR A 137 -0.52 3.22 -17.41
CA THR A 137 0.60 2.47 -17.99
C THR A 137 1.24 3.23 -19.15
N GLY A 138 0.43 3.85 -20.01
CA GLY A 138 0.92 4.71 -21.09
C GLY A 138 1.65 5.95 -20.59
N VAL A 139 1.14 6.60 -19.53
CA VAL A 139 1.77 7.73 -18.85
C VAL A 139 3.13 7.33 -18.27
N ASP A 140 3.22 6.17 -17.62
CA ASP A 140 4.49 5.64 -17.08
C ASP A 140 5.48 5.30 -18.19
N TYR A 141 5.02 4.69 -19.29
CA TYR A 141 5.84 4.38 -20.47
C TYR A 141 6.44 5.63 -21.10
N ALA A 142 5.66 6.72 -21.19
CA ALA A 142 6.11 8.01 -21.71
C ALA A 142 7.09 8.75 -20.76
N GLY A 143 7.35 8.20 -19.57
CA GLY A 143 8.27 8.80 -18.59
C GLY A 143 7.75 10.10 -18.00
N VAL A 144 6.43 10.31 -17.97
CA VAL A 144 5.82 11.51 -17.41
C VAL A 144 6.03 11.49 -15.89
N GLN A 145 6.94 12.33 -15.41
CA GLN A 145 7.19 12.47 -13.99
C GLN A 145 6.06 13.27 -13.34
N ARG A 146 5.62 12.81 -12.17
CA ARG A 146 4.67 13.59 -11.38
C ARG A 146 5.31 14.88 -10.90
N SER A 147 4.60 15.98 -11.11
CA SER A 147 4.87 17.19 -10.36
C SER A 147 4.59 16.95 -8.88
N ALA A 148 5.57 17.20 -8.01
CA ALA A 148 5.39 17.14 -6.56
C ALA A 148 4.23 18.03 -6.09
N TRP A 149 3.99 19.14 -6.81
CA TRP A 149 2.84 20.02 -6.59
C TRP A 149 1.50 19.32 -6.84
N LEU A 150 1.38 18.49 -7.89
CA LEU A 150 0.14 17.76 -8.18
C LEU A 150 -0.19 16.77 -7.06
N THR A 151 0.81 16.03 -6.57
CA THR A 151 0.63 15.13 -5.42
C THR A 151 0.17 15.90 -4.18
N ARG A 152 0.77 17.07 -3.90
CA ARG A 152 0.36 17.94 -2.78
C ARG A 152 -1.08 18.40 -2.93
N ALA A 153 -1.48 18.85 -4.12
CA ALA A 153 -2.84 19.30 -4.40
C ALA A 153 -3.86 18.19 -4.19
N VAL A 154 -3.60 16.98 -4.72
CA VAL A 154 -4.48 15.82 -4.53
C VAL A 154 -4.62 15.46 -3.05
N VAL A 155 -3.51 15.37 -2.32
CA VAL A 155 -3.53 15.05 -0.88
C VAL A 155 -4.31 16.11 -0.09
N ALA A 156 -4.12 17.40 -0.38
CA ALA A 156 -4.84 18.47 0.27
C ALA A 156 -6.36 18.37 0.03
N VAL A 157 -6.78 18.21 -1.24
CA VAL A 157 -8.20 18.05 -1.61
C VAL A 157 -8.81 16.84 -0.91
N VAL A 158 -8.10 15.70 -0.90
CA VAL A 158 -8.58 14.48 -0.25
C VAL A 158 -8.74 14.69 1.26
N LEU A 159 -7.73 15.24 1.93
CA LEU A 159 -7.80 15.49 3.37
C LEU A 159 -8.92 16.47 3.73
N THR A 160 -9.10 17.55 2.96
CA THR A 160 -10.21 18.50 3.18
C THR A 160 -11.57 17.84 2.94
N THR A 161 -11.69 16.99 1.93
CA THR A 161 -12.93 16.26 1.63
C THR A 161 -13.27 15.28 2.76
N LEU A 162 -12.28 14.53 3.27
CA LEU A 162 -12.47 13.62 4.40
C LEU A 162 -12.82 14.37 5.68
N ALA A 163 -12.19 15.52 5.94
CA ALA A 163 -12.52 16.35 7.09
C ALA A 163 -13.95 16.91 7.02
N ALA A 164 -14.38 17.39 5.85
CA ALA A 164 -15.75 17.85 5.63
C ALA A 164 -16.77 16.71 5.80
N LEU A 165 -16.43 15.50 5.32
CA LEU A 165 -17.27 14.31 5.50
C LEU A 165 -17.40 13.94 6.98
N VAL A 166 -16.30 13.91 7.72
CA VAL A 166 -16.32 13.64 9.17
C VAL A 166 -17.18 14.68 9.90
N ALA A 167 -17.02 15.97 9.57
CA ALA A 167 -17.80 17.04 10.19
C ALA A 167 -19.31 16.90 9.89
N ALA A 168 -19.68 16.60 8.64
CA ALA A 168 -21.07 16.38 8.24
C ALA A 168 -21.67 15.17 8.96
N ALA A 169 -20.96 14.04 8.97
CA ALA A 169 -21.41 12.81 9.61
C ALA A 169 -21.57 12.94 11.13
N LEU A 170 -20.66 13.64 11.81
CA LEU A 170 -20.78 13.89 13.26
C LEU A 170 -21.86 14.93 13.62
N SER A 171 -22.27 15.75 12.66
CA SER A 171 -23.36 16.72 12.83
C SER A 171 -24.73 16.15 12.46
N ALA A 172 -24.77 14.99 11.81
CA ALA A 172 -26.02 14.32 11.43
C ALA A 172 -26.73 13.74 12.67
N ALA A 173 -28.05 13.68 12.61
CA ALA A 173 -28.82 12.98 13.63
C ALA A 173 -28.42 11.49 13.65
N PRO A 174 -28.24 10.87 14.82
CA PRO A 174 -27.95 9.44 14.89
C PRO A 174 -29.04 8.66 14.16
N PRO A 175 -28.69 7.60 13.40
CA PRO A 175 -29.69 6.78 12.74
C PRO A 175 -30.65 6.18 13.78
N PRO A 176 -31.94 5.98 13.44
CA PRO A 176 -32.87 5.31 14.31
C PRO A 176 -32.45 3.83 14.48
N GLY A 177 -31.86 3.52 15.64
CA GLY A 177 -31.41 2.17 16.01
C GLY A 177 -30.07 2.19 16.76
N GLU A 178 -30.00 1.47 17.88
CA GLU A 178 -28.73 1.21 18.56
C GLU A 178 -27.97 0.11 17.79
N TRP A 179 -26.93 0.48 17.05
CA TRP A 179 -25.96 -0.52 16.59
C TRP A 179 -24.93 -0.77 17.70
N SER A 180 -24.63 -2.05 17.95
CA SER A 180 -23.72 -2.43 19.04
C SER A 180 -22.26 -2.34 18.60
N TRP A 181 -21.38 -1.92 19.51
CA TRP A 181 -19.92 -2.03 19.36
C TRP A 181 -19.42 -3.48 19.39
N GLY A 182 -20.31 -4.46 19.58
CA GLY A 182 -19.98 -5.88 19.58
C GLY A 182 -19.66 -6.38 18.17
N ALA A 183 -18.64 -7.23 18.06
CA ALA A 183 -18.40 -7.96 16.82
C ALA A 183 -19.59 -8.90 16.53
N THR A 184 -20.11 -8.87 15.31
CA THR A 184 -21.18 -9.77 14.84
C THR A 184 -20.58 -10.93 14.02
N GLY A 185 -21.36 -11.98 13.73
CA GLY A 185 -20.92 -13.11 12.90
C GLY A 185 -19.89 -14.03 13.59
N THR A 186 -18.72 -14.26 12.99
CA THR A 186 -17.63 -15.11 13.56
C THR A 186 -17.04 -14.59 14.87
N GLY A 187 -17.59 -13.50 15.40
CA GLY A 187 -17.22 -12.89 16.67
C GLY A 187 -15.83 -12.26 16.65
N TRP A 188 -15.39 -11.84 17.82
CA TRP A 188 -14.11 -11.15 18.03
C TRP A 188 -12.89 -11.96 17.61
N LEU A 189 -12.95 -13.29 17.68
CA LEU A 189 -11.80 -14.16 17.41
C LEU A 189 -11.56 -14.39 15.91
N GLY A 190 -12.60 -14.34 15.07
CA GLY A 190 -12.47 -14.49 13.61
C GLY A 190 -12.55 -13.16 12.86
N GLY A 191 -13.57 -12.35 13.15
CA GLY A 191 -13.91 -11.19 12.34
C GLY A 191 -12.94 -10.02 12.50
N VAL A 192 -12.49 -9.75 13.73
CA VAL A 192 -11.59 -8.62 14.02
C VAL A 192 -10.21 -8.81 13.37
N PRO A 193 -9.55 -9.99 13.45
CA PRO A 193 -8.33 -10.24 12.70
C PRO A 193 -8.50 -10.16 11.18
N GLU A 194 -9.59 -10.67 10.61
CA GLU A 194 -9.88 -10.56 9.18
C GLU A 194 -10.02 -9.09 8.75
N ALA A 195 -10.83 -8.32 9.49
CA ALA A 195 -11.00 -6.89 9.27
C ALA A 195 -9.68 -6.13 9.38
N ALA A 196 -8.86 -6.45 10.37
CA ALA A 196 -7.54 -5.86 10.53
C ALA A 196 -6.62 -6.16 9.32
N GLY A 197 -6.63 -7.39 8.81
CA GLY A 197 -5.88 -7.78 7.61
C GLY A 197 -6.35 -7.03 6.35
N LEU A 198 -7.67 -6.84 6.20
CA LEU A 198 -8.25 -6.07 5.10
C LEU A 198 -7.92 -4.57 5.21
N LEU A 199 -8.07 -3.98 6.40
CA LEU A 199 -7.73 -2.58 6.67
C LEU A 199 -6.23 -2.31 6.54
N PHE A 200 -5.36 -3.31 6.78
CA PHE A 200 -3.91 -3.19 6.61
C PHE A 200 -3.52 -2.70 5.20
N PHE A 201 -4.32 -3.04 4.19
CA PHE A 201 -4.20 -2.53 2.83
C PHE A 201 -4.05 -1.01 2.77
N ALA A 202 -4.87 -0.30 3.56
CA ALA A 202 -4.93 1.15 3.57
C ALA A 202 -3.69 1.80 4.23
N PHE A 203 -2.91 1.05 5.01
CA PHE A 203 -1.72 1.55 5.70
C PHE A 203 -0.42 1.32 4.94
N ALA A 204 -0.38 0.39 3.99
CA ALA A 204 0.84 -0.09 3.35
C ALA A 204 1.59 0.93 2.45
N GLY A 205 1.20 2.21 2.45
CA GLY A 205 1.79 3.29 1.66
C GLY A 205 3.09 3.88 2.23
N TYR A 206 3.35 3.76 3.53
CA TYR A 206 4.58 4.31 4.16
C TYR A 206 5.87 3.70 3.56
N ALA A 207 5.80 2.51 2.97
CA ALA A 207 6.94 1.90 2.25
C ALA A 207 7.46 2.78 1.12
N ARG A 208 6.62 3.64 0.53
CA ARG A 208 7.10 4.57 -0.49
C ARG A 208 8.17 5.49 0.08
N ILE A 209 7.98 6.01 1.28
CA ILE A 209 8.98 6.85 1.96
C ILE A 209 10.27 6.08 2.19
N ALA A 210 10.17 4.82 2.64
CA ALA A 210 11.33 3.96 2.88
C ALA A 210 12.18 3.75 1.61
N THR A 211 11.56 3.79 0.42
CA THR A 211 12.26 3.67 -0.87
C THR A 211 12.79 4.98 -1.44
N LEU A 212 12.58 6.12 -0.78
CA LEU A 212 13.10 7.44 -1.23
C LEU A 212 14.52 7.74 -0.70
N GLY A 213 15.26 6.75 -0.22
CA GLY A 213 16.61 6.93 0.34
C GLY A 213 17.59 7.64 -0.57
N GLU A 214 17.41 7.50 -1.88
CA GLU A 214 18.26 8.15 -2.88
C GLU A 214 17.79 9.58 -3.24
N GLU A 215 16.55 9.96 -2.94
CA GLU A 215 15.92 11.24 -3.31
C GLU A 215 15.81 12.23 -2.13
N VAL A 216 15.95 11.75 -0.88
CA VAL A 216 15.77 12.53 0.35
C VAL A 216 17.09 13.10 0.89
N ARG A 217 17.04 14.34 1.40
CA ARG A 217 18.14 14.97 2.15
C ARG A 217 18.27 14.32 3.53
N ASP A 218 19.49 13.89 3.87
CA ASP A 218 19.81 13.14 5.10
C ASP A 218 18.82 11.99 5.39
N PRO A 219 18.84 10.91 4.57
CA PRO A 219 17.89 9.79 4.68
C PRO A 219 17.85 9.17 6.07
N ARG A 220 18.99 9.13 6.79
CA ARG A 220 19.12 8.52 8.12
C ARG A 220 18.23 9.19 9.16
N ARG A 221 18.01 10.50 9.05
CA ARG A 221 17.16 11.27 9.98
C ARG A 221 15.78 11.57 9.41
N THR A 222 15.69 11.83 8.12
CA THR A 222 14.44 12.27 7.49
C THR A 222 13.46 11.12 7.30
N ILE A 223 13.90 9.94 6.86
CA ILE A 223 13.00 8.81 6.59
C ILE A 223 12.25 8.36 7.85
N PRO A 224 12.91 8.12 9.01
CA PRO A 224 12.18 7.70 10.21
C PRO A 224 11.16 8.71 10.70
N ARG A 225 11.48 10.01 10.62
CA ARG A 225 10.55 11.09 11.00
C ARG A 225 9.37 11.19 10.02
N ALA A 226 9.65 11.12 8.72
CA ALA A 226 8.63 11.18 7.69
C ALA A 226 7.63 10.02 7.79
N ILE A 227 8.13 8.79 7.98
CA ILE A 227 7.29 7.60 8.17
C ILE A 227 6.43 7.74 9.43
N GLY A 228 7.01 8.13 10.56
CA GLY A 228 6.27 8.30 11.82
C GLY A 228 5.17 9.36 11.73
N LEU A 229 5.49 10.54 11.18
CA LEU A 229 4.52 11.63 11.01
C LEU A 229 3.40 11.25 10.03
N ALA A 230 3.74 10.73 8.86
CA ALA A 230 2.76 10.37 7.85
C ALA A 230 1.83 9.25 8.35
N LEU A 231 2.37 8.24 9.04
CA LEU A 231 1.55 7.18 9.63
C LEU A 231 0.64 7.73 10.73
N GLY A 232 1.16 8.57 11.63
CA GLY A 232 0.38 9.18 12.71
C GLY A 232 -0.81 9.99 12.19
N VAL A 233 -0.59 10.84 11.17
CA VAL A 233 -1.67 11.59 10.51
C VAL A 233 -2.68 10.64 9.87
N THR A 234 -2.21 9.61 9.17
CA THR A 234 -3.09 8.61 8.52
C THR A 234 -3.96 7.89 9.54
N LEU A 235 -3.41 7.51 10.69
CA LEU A 235 -4.15 6.85 11.77
C LEU A 235 -5.27 7.72 12.33
N VAL A 236 -5.00 9.01 12.57
CA VAL A 236 -6.02 9.96 13.04
C VAL A 236 -7.14 10.10 12.01
N VAL A 237 -6.78 10.28 10.73
CA VAL A 237 -7.76 10.41 9.64
C VAL A 237 -8.61 9.15 9.51
N TYR A 238 -7.99 7.97 9.50
CA TYR A 238 -8.72 6.71 9.33
C TYR A 238 -9.62 6.40 10.52
N GLY A 239 -9.16 6.69 11.75
CA GLY A 239 -9.97 6.56 12.96
C GLY A 239 -11.20 7.47 12.91
N ALA A 240 -10.99 8.75 12.60
CA ALA A 240 -12.08 9.72 12.50
C ALA A 240 -13.10 9.34 11.42
N VAL A 241 -12.64 8.97 10.22
CA VAL A 241 -13.50 8.54 9.12
C VAL A 241 -14.26 7.25 9.48
N THR A 242 -13.60 6.27 10.10
CA THR A 242 -14.24 5.00 10.49
C THR A 242 -15.36 5.24 11.50
N VAL A 243 -15.09 6.03 12.55
CA VAL A 243 -16.10 6.36 13.57
C VAL A 243 -17.27 7.14 12.95
N ALA A 244 -16.97 8.14 12.12
CA ALA A 244 -17.99 8.96 11.47
C ALA A 244 -18.90 8.15 10.53
N VAL A 245 -18.31 7.29 9.69
CA VAL A 245 -19.07 6.46 8.75
C VAL A 245 -19.90 5.41 9.49
N LEU A 246 -19.35 4.78 10.53
CA LEU A 246 -20.14 3.86 11.39
C LEU A 246 -21.29 4.58 12.09
N ALA A 247 -21.08 5.80 12.58
CA ALA A 247 -22.11 6.57 13.26
C ALA A 247 -23.33 6.84 12.36
N VAL A 248 -23.12 7.02 11.05
CA VAL A 248 -24.19 7.33 10.09
C VAL A 248 -24.79 6.08 9.43
N LEU A 249 -23.95 5.12 9.04
CA LEU A 249 -24.41 3.96 8.26
C LEU A 249 -24.70 2.71 9.13
N GLY A 250 -24.04 2.57 10.27
CA GLY A 250 -23.94 1.29 10.97
C GLY A 250 -23.09 0.25 10.20
N PRO A 251 -22.71 -0.87 10.84
CA PRO A 251 -21.83 -1.86 10.25
C PRO A 251 -22.46 -2.64 9.09
N GLU A 252 -23.76 -2.89 9.12
CA GLU A 252 -24.47 -3.66 8.08
C GLU A 252 -24.48 -2.91 6.74
N ARG A 253 -25.04 -1.68 6.71
CA ARG A 253 -25.09 -0.87 5.48
C ARG A 253 -23.70 -0.50 4.97
N LEU A 254 -22.74 -0.27 5.88
CA LEU A 254 -21.34 -0.04 5.50
C LEU A 254 -20.75 -1.25 4.75
N GLY A 255 -21.13 -2.46 5.13
CA GLY A 255 -20.66 -3.70 4.52
C GLY A 255 -21.20 -3.95 3.10
N GLU A 256 -22.36 -3.38 2.77
CA GLU A 256 -23.11 -3.68 1.54
C GLU A 256 -22.76 -2.77 0.35
N THR A 257 -21.93 -1.75 0.54
CA THR A 257 -21.61 -0.75 -0.48
C THR A 257 -20.14 -0.75 -0.90
N ASP A 258 -19.87 -0.60 -2.19
CA ASP A 258 -18.52 -0.44 -2.73
C ASP A 258 -18.01 1.02 -2.72
N ALA A 259 -18.88 1.98 -2.42
CA ALA A 259 -18.57 3.41 -2.30
C ALA A 259 -19.00 4.00 -0.95
N PRO A 260 -18.49 3.48 0.18
CA PRO A 260 -19.02 3.76 1.52
C PRO A 260 -18.98 5.24 1.91
N LEU A 261 -17.98 6.00 1.48
CA LEU A 261 -17.87 7.41 1.84
C LEU A 261 -18.90 8.27 1.08
N ALA A 262 -19.24 7.91 -0.15
CA ALA A 262 -20.27 8.61 -0.92
C ALA A 262 -21.66 8.35 -0.31
N VAL A 263 -21.94 7.09 0.05
CA VAL A 263 -23.19 6.70 0.73
C VAL A 263 -23.29 7.32 2.12
N ALA A 264 -22.18 7.45 2.85
CA ALA A 264 -22.14 8.13 4.13
C ALA A 264 -22.44 9.63 4.01
N ALA A 265 -21.97 10.30 2.96
CA ALA A 265 -22.27 11.71 2.71
C ALA A 265 -23.77 11.93 2.45
N GLU A 266 -24.38 11.08 1.64
CA GLU A 266 -25.82 11.09 1.36
C GLU A 266 -26.64 10.82 2.64
N ALA A 267 -26.27 9.78 3.40
CA ALA A 267 -26.96 9.43 4.65
C ALA A 267 -26.79 10.50 5.75
N ALA A 268 -25.73 11.31 5.69
CA ALA A 268 -25.54 12.47 6.58
C ALA A 268 -26.36 13.71 6.16
N GLY A 269 -27.15 13.63 5.07
CA GLY A 269 -27.90 14.77 4.51
C GLY A 269 -27.00 15.80 3.81
N ALA A 270 -25.78 15.42 3.43
CA ALA A 270 -24.79 16.27 2.79
C ALA A 270 -24.66 15.93 1.30
N ASP A 271 -25.76 15.94 0.55
CA ASP A 271 -25.81 15.56 -0.87
C ASP A 271 -24.82 16.34 -1.74
N TRP A 272 -24.58 17.61 -1.40
CA TRP A 272 -23.60 18.47 -2.09
C TRP A 272 -22.16 17.94 -1.99
N LEU A 273 -21.85 17.13 -0.97
CA LEU A 273 -20.53 16.57 -0.72
C LEU A 273 -20.29 15.28 -1.51
N VAL A 274 -21.35 14.57 -1.93
CA VAL A 274 -21.27 13.33 -2.72
C VAL A 274 -20.38 13.46 -3.97
N PRO A 275 -20.58 14.45 -4.88
CA PRO A 275 -19.72 14.59 -6.05
C PRO A 275 -18.26 14.92 -5.68
N VAL A 276 -18.04 15.68 -4.61
CA VAL A 276 -16.70 16.03 -4.11
C VAL A 276 -15.97 14.79 -3.61
N VAL A 277 -16.65 13.94 -2.83
CA VAL A 277 -16.13 12.65 -2.36
C VAL A 277 -15.76 11.75 -3.53
N ARG A 278 -16.63 11.65 -4.56
CA ARG A 278 -16.35 10.84 -5.75
C ARG A 278 -15.13 11.31 -6.52
N VAL A 279 -15.02 12.62 -6.77
CA VAL A 279 -13.85 13.20 -7.44
C VAL A 279 -12.57 13.01 -6.61
N ALA A 280 -12.64 13.23 -5.29
CA ALA A 280 -11.51 13.02 -4.39
C ALA A 280 -11.05 11.56 -4.37
N ALA A 281 -11.99 10.61 -4.32
CA ALA A 281 -11.71 9.17 -4.36
C ALA A 281 -11.02 8.76 -5.67
N VAL A 282 -11.53 9.21 -6.81
CA VAL A 282 -10.95 8.95 -8.14
C VAL A 282 -9.55 9.56 -8.24
N ALA A 283 -9.37 10.82 -7.83
CA ALA A 283 -8.08 11.50 -7.86
C ALA A 283 -7.05 10.81 -6.94
N ALA A 284 -7.46 10.43 -5.73
CA ALA A 284 -6.62 9.68 -4.79
C ALA A 284 -6.21 8.32 -5.35
N ALA A 285 -7.16 7.56 -5.93
CA ALA A 285 -6.93 6.23 -6.45
C ALA A 285 -6.04 6.25 -7.72
N LEU A 286 -6.27 7.16 -8.67
CA LEU A 286 -5.36 7.38 -9.82
C LEU A 286 -3.97 7.83 -9.34
N GLY A 287 -3.95 8.68 -8.31
CA GLY A 287 -2.80 9.06 -7.50
C GLY A 287 -2.00 7.83 -7.05
N SER A 288 -2.59 6.96 -6.25
CA SER A 288 -1.86 5.80 -5.74
C SER A 288 -1.54 4.78 -6.83
N LEU A 289 -2.41 4.59 -7.82
CA LEU A 289 -2.23 3.62 -8.92
C LEU A 289 -0.97 3.89 -9.74
N LEU A 290 -0.78 5.11 -10.26
CA LEU A 290 0.42 5.43 -11.03
C LEU A 290 1.70 5.36 -10.17
N ALA A 291 1.63 5.72 -8.88
CA ALA A 291 2.77 5.55 -7.97
C ALA A 291 3.12 4.07 -7.75
N LEU A 292 2.11 3.19 -7.68
CA LEU A 292 2.28 1.76 -7.53
C LEU A 292 2.80 1.09 -8.81
N ILE A 293 2.28 1.42 -9.99
CA ILE A 293 2.77 0.90 -11.27
C ILE A 293 4.28 1.20 -11.41
N LEU A 294 4.68 2.44 -11.15
CA LEU A 294 6.09 2.84 -11.17
C LEU A 294 6.91 2.08 -10.12
N GLY A 295 6.39 1.95 -8.90
CA GLY A 295 7.05 1.24 -7.80
C GLY A 295 7.29 -0.23 -8.10
N VAL A 296 6.26 -0.94 -8.55
CA VAL A 296 6.33 -2.37 -8.90
C VAL A 296 7.27 -2.59 -10.09
N SER A 297 7.18 -1.75 -11.11
CA SER A 297 8.04 -1.85 -12.31
C SER A 297 9.52 -1.67 -11.98
N ARG A 298 9.86 -0.79 -11.02
CA ARG A 298 11.23 -0.63 -10.51
C ARG A 298 11.71 -1.87 -9.74
N THR A 299 10.85 -2.48 -8.92
CA THR A 299 11.20 -3.74 -8.23
C THR A 299 11.39 -4.89 -9.22
N VAL A 300 10.52 -5.01 -10.23
CA VAL A 300 10.64 -6.00 -11.31
C VAL A 300 11.94 -5.80 -12.08
N LEU A 301 12.32 -4.56 -12.40
CA LEU A 301 13.60 -4.22 -13.02
C LEU A 301 14.78 -4.69 -12.16
N ALA A 302 14.78 -4.38 -10.86
CA ALA A 302 15.84 -4.78 -9.94
C ALA A 302 15.96 -6.31 -9.84
N MET A 303 14.84 -7.01 -9.66
CA MET A 303 14.80 -8.48 -9.64
C MET A 303 15.26 -9.08 -10.97
N ALA A 304 14.92 -8.48 -12.12
CA ALA A 304 15.36 -8.95 -13.43
C ALA A 304 16.87 -8.74 -13.65
N ARG A 305 17.45 -7.65 -13.13
CA ARG A 305 18.90 -7.40 -13.14
C ARG A 305 19.65 -8.43 -12.30
N ASP A 306 19.10 -8.77 -11.13
CA ASP A 306 19.62 -9.82 -10.25
C ASP A 306 19.24 -11.25 -10.77
N ARG A 307 18.73 -11.34 -12.00
CA ARG A 307 18.32 -12.57 -12.70
C ARG A 307 17.18 -13.34 -12.03
N HIS A 308 16.56 -12.80 -10.97
CA HIS A 308 15.41 -13.37 -10.28
C HIS A 308 14.14 -13.45 -11.14
N LEU A 309 14.05 -12.59 -12.15
CA LEU A 309 13.02 -12.59 -13.18
C LEU A 309 13.68 -12.66 -14.57
N PRO A 310 12.92 -12.95 -15.65
CA PRO A 310 13.46 -12.98 -17.01
C PRO A 310 14.23 -11.70 -17.35
N GLY A 311 15.49 -11.85 -17.78
CA GLY A 311 16.38 -10.71 -18.05
C GLY A 311 15.86 -9.73 -19.11
N VAL A 312 14.90 -10.15 -19.93
CA VAL A 312 14.19 -9.29 -20.90
C VAL A 312 13.49 -8.12 -20.20
N LEU A 313 13.01 -8.30 -18.97
CA LEU A 313 12.36 -7.27 -18.16
C LEU A 313 13.35 -6.24 -17.59
N ALA A 314 14.66 -6.48 -17.68
CA ALA A 314 15.68 -5.56 -17.21
C ALA A 314 15.95 -4.37 -18.16
N ALA A 315 15.20 -4.27 -19.26
CA ALA A 315 15.39 -3.25 -20.28
C ALA A 315 14.88 -1.87 -19.85
N VAL A 316 15.72 -0.85 -20.03
CA VAL A 316 15.41 0.56 -19.75
C VAL A 316 15.19 1.29 -21.08
N HIS A 317 14.17 2.15 -21.16
CA HIS A 317 13.84 2.88 -22.38
C HIS A 317 14.94 3.92 -22.67
N PRO A 318 15.50 3.97 -23.90
CA PRO A 318 16.66 4.81 -24.21
C PRO A 318 16.39 6.32 -24.09
N ARG A 319 15.16 6.76 -24.36
CA ARG A 319 14.79 8.20 -24.31
C ARG A 319 14.17 8.65 -22.99
N HIS A 320 13.42 7.77 -22.33
CA HIS A 320 12.59 8.11 -21.17
C HIS A 320 13.19 7.62 -19.85
N ALA A 321 14.24 6.79 -19.91
CA ALA A 321 14.91 6.20 -18.75
C ALA A 321 13.97 5.42 -17.79
N VAL A 322 12.86 4.89 -18.31
CA VAL A 322 11.89 4.07 -17.55
C VAL A 322 12.03 2.57 -17.88
N PRO A 323 11.72 1.65 -16.94
CA PRO A 323 11.74 0.21 -17.19
C PRO A 323 10.52 -0.25 -18.01
N HIS A 324 10.44 0.21 -19.26
CA HIS A 324 9.27 0.07 -20.14
C HIS A 324 8.73 -1.35 -20.29
N ARG A 325 9.59 -2.38 -20.38
CA ARG A 325 9.13 -3.77 -20.49
C ARG A 325 8.52 -4.29 -19.20
N ALA A 326 9.09 -3.92 -18.06
CA ALA A 326 8.52 -4.23 -16.75
C ALA A 326 7.19 -3.49 -16.57
N ALA A 327 7.11 -2.21 -16.94
CA ALA A 327 5.89 -1.41 -16.88
C ALA A 327 4.75 -1.99 -17.72
N LEU A 328 5.04 -2.40 -18.96
CA LEU A 328 4.03 -3.06 -19.81
C LEU A 328 3.59 -4.41 -19.23
N ALA A 329 4.53 -5.24 -18.75
CA ALA A 329 4.18 -6.53 -18.15
C ALA A 329 3.30 -6.36 -16.90
N VAL A 330 3.66 -5.42 -16.02
CA VAL A 330 2.86 -5.08 -14.83
C VAL A 330 1.50 -4.53 -15.26
N GLY A 331 1.45 -3.59 -16.21
CA GLY A 331 0.21 -3.01 -16.72
C GLY A 331 -0.75 -4.05 -17.30
N VAL A 332 -0.25 -5.02 -18.06
CA VAL A 332 -1.06 -6.13 -18.59
C VAL A 332 -1.60 -7.01 -17.46
N VAL A 333 -0.76 -7.41 -16.50
CA VAL A 333 -1.20 -8.21 -15.34
C VAL A 333 -2.27 -7.46 -14.54
N VAL A 334 -2.05 -6.17 -14.27
CA VAL A 334 -2.98 -5.33 -13.53
C VAL A 334 -4.28 -5.13 -14.30
N ALA A 335 -4.25 -4.98 -15.63
CA ALA A 335 -5.44 -4.83 -16.46
C ALA A 335 -6.28 -6.11 -16.46
N VAL A 336 -5.65 -7.29 -16.55
CA VAL A 336 -6.34 -8.58 -16.42
C VAL A 336 -6.99 -8.70 -15.04
N LEU A 337 -6.24 -8.41 -13.97
CA LEU A 337 -6.79 -8.44 -12.60
C LEU A 337 -7.94 -7.44 -12.43
N ALA A 338 -7.82 -6.23 -12.95
CA ALA A 338 -8.89 -5.22 -12.90
C ALA A 338 -10.13 -5.63 -13.71
N ALA A 339 -9.97 -6.43 -14.77
CA ALA A 339 -11.08 -6.94 -15.57
C ALA A 339 -11.82 -8.11 -14.91
N THR A 340 -11.15 -8.93 -14.10
CA THR A 340 -11.70 -10.21 -13.62
C THR A 340 -11.86 -10.32 -12.10
N ALA A 341 -11.14 -9.54 -11.31
CA ALA A 341 -11.10 -9.71 -9.85
C ALA A 341 -12.11 -8.80 -9.14
N ASP A 342 -12.75 -9.33 -8.11
CA ASP A 342 -13.54 -8.52 -7.18
C ASP A 342 -12.64 -7.64 -6.31
N LEU A 343 -13.13 -6.45 -5.97
CA LEU A 343 -12.40 -5.48 -5.15
C LEU A 343 -11.97 -6.06 -3.79
N ARG A 344 -12.85 -6.80 -3.10
CA ARG A 344 -12.52 -7.47 -1.83
C ARG A 344 -11.40 -8.51 -2.01
N ALA A 345 -11.45 -9.30 -3.08
CA ALA A 345 -10.44 -10.31 -3.36
C ALA A 345 -9.08 -9.67 -3.70
N ALA A 346 -9.07 -8.59 -4.49
CA ALA A 346 -7.87 -7.83 -4.79
C ALA A 346 -7.25 -7.21 -3.53
N ILE A 347 -8.06 -6.65 -2.63
CA ILE A 347 -7.62 -6.11 -1.32
C ILE A 347 -7.02 -7.24 -0.47
N GLY A 348 -7.73 -8.35 -0.29
CA GLY A 348 -7.28 -9.46 0.54
C GLY A 348 -5.98 -10.09 0.06
N PHE A 349 -5.89 -10.39 -1.24
CA PHE A 349 -4.67 -10.96 -1.84
C PHE A 349 -3.50 -9.98 -1.80
N SER A 350 -3.75 -8.68 -2.05
CA SER A 350 -2.76 -7.62 -1.87
C SER A 350 -2.25 -7.58 -0.43
N SER A 351 -3.15 -7.57 0.56
CA SER A 351 -2.79 -7.57 1.98
C SER A 351 -1.94 -8.79 2.32
N PHE A 352 -2.29 -9.99 1.85
CA PHE A 352 -1.50 -11.20 2.10
C PHE A 352 -0.04 -11.03 1.64
N GLY A 353 0.18 -10.65 0.37
CA GLY A 353 1.53 -10.49 -0.17
C GLY A 353 2.33 -9.40 0.56
N VAL A 354 1.69 -8.29 0.91
CA VAL A 354 2.32 -7.20 1.64
C VAL A 354 2.62 -7.57 3.10
N LEU A 355 1.77 -8.35 3.77
CA LEU A 355 2.02 -8.86 5.12
C LEU A 355 3.18 -9.86 5.13
N VAL A 356 3.30 -10.74 4.14
CA VAL A 356 4.49 -11.61 3.98
C VAL A 356 5.75 -10.78 3.77
N TYR A 357 5.68 -9.76 2.92
CA TYR A 357 6.78 -8.80 2.73
C TYR A 357 7.19 -8.13 4.05
N TYR A 358 6.25 -7.66 4.86
CA TYR A 358 6.57 -7.05 6.15
C TYR A 358 6.96 -8.04 7.24
N ALA A 359 6.52 -9.30 7.17
CA ALA A 359 7.03 -10.36 8.04
C ALA A 359 8.56 -10.50 7.84
N VAL A 360 9.03 -10.56 6.59
CA VAL A 360 10.48 -10.54 6.29
C VAL A 360 11.14 -9.26 6.79
N ALA A 361 10.49 -8.09 6.64
CA ALA A 361 11.05 -6.82 7.11
C ALA A 361 11.26 -6.80 8.62
N ASN A 362 10.30 -7.31 9.39
CA ASN A 362 10.40 -7.40 10.84
C ASN A 362 11.45 -8.43 11.27
N ALA A 363 11.54 -9.56 10.57
CA ALA A 363 12.58 -10.55 10.82
C ALA A 363 13.98 -9.96 10.54
N SER A 364 14.17 -9.22 9.44
CA SER A 364 15.40 -8.46 9.18
C SER A 364 15.68 -7.44 10.28
N ALA A 365 14.67 -6.67 10.70
CA ALA A 365 14.83 -5.63 11.72
C ALA A 365 15.18 -6.19 13.12
N TRP A 366 14.74 -7.41 13.43
CA TRP A 366 15.13 -8.11 14.67
C TRP A 366 16.64 -8.35 14.76
N THR A 367 17.30 -8.60 13.61
CA THR A 367 18.75 -8.82 13.55
C THR A 367 19.58 -7.53 13.65
N LEU A 368 18.94 -6.34 13.59
CA LEU A 368 19.61 -5.04 13.63
C LEU A 368 19.85 -4.61 15.09
N PRO A 369 21.12 -4.50 15.56
CA PRO A 369 21.41 -4.12 16.94
C PRO A 369 20.98 -2.69 17.30
N ARG A 370 20.61 -2.47 18.57
CA ARG A 370 20.20 -1.13 19.09
C ARG A 370 21.26 -0.06 18.88
N HIS A 371 22.54 -0.39 19.06
CA HIS A 371 23.64 0.56 18.92
C HIS A 371 23.86 1.02 17.46
N GLU A 372 23.41 0.23 16.48
CA GLU A 372 23.39 0.59 15.06
C GLU A 372 22.12 1.37 14.65
N GLY A 373 21.24 1.68 15.61
CA GLY A 373 19.97 2.35 15.37
C GLY A 373 18.78 1.39 15.16
N GLY A 374 18.91 0.11 15.50
CA GLY A 374 17.82 -0.87 15.44
C GLY A 374 16.63 -0.56 16.37
N PRO A 375 15.43 -1.07 16.05
CA PRO A 375 14.21 -0.77 16.81
C PRO A 375 14.19 -1.40 18.21
N PHE A 376 13.19 -1.03 19.01
CA PHE A 376 12.94 -1.66 20.30
C PHE A 376 12.51 -3.13 20.07
N ARG A 377 13.35 -4.14 20.34
CA ARG A 377 13.10 -5.60 20.18
C ARG A 377 11.65 -6.10 20.17
N PRO A 378 10.76 -5.76 21.12
CA PRO A 378 9.34 -6.11 21.03
C PRO A 378 8.62 -5.65 19.74
N ILE A 379 9.01 -4.52 19.17
CA ILE A 379 8.45 -3.95 17.92
C ILE A 379 8.55 -4.94 16.75
N PRO A 380 9.74 -5.42 16.33
CA PRO A 380 9.82 -6.41 15.26
C PRO A 380 9.16 -7.76 15.61
N VAL A 381 9.11 -8.16 16.89
CA VAL A 381 8.40 -9.40 17.27
C VAL A 381 6.90 -9.25 17.09
N ILE A 382 6.31 -8.19 17.63
CA ILE A 382 4.88 -7.90 17.49
C ILE A 382 4.53 -7.69 16.01
N GLY A 383 5.38 -6.99 15.26
CA GLY A 383 5.21 -6.79 13.82
C GLY A 383 5.24 -8.12 13.05
N LEU A 384 6.20 -9.00 13.32
CA LEU A 384 6.30 -10.31 12.68
C LEU A 384 5.09 -11.18 13.01
N LEU A 385 4.78 -11.38 14.29
CA LEU A 385 3.66 -12.22 14.73
C LEU A 385 2.33 -11.65 14.25
N GLY A 386 2.16 -10.33 14.31
CA GLY A 386 0.99 -9.64 13.79
C GLY A 386 0.83 -9.82 12.28
N CYS A 387 1.92 -9.71 11.50
CA CYS A 387 1.86 -9.96 10.07
C CYS A 387 1.42 -11.40 9.74
N LEU A 388 1.96 -12.39 10.44
CA LEU A 388 1.61 -13.79 10.24
C LEU A 388 0.16 -14.08 10.65
N LEU A 389 -0.27 -13.57 11.81
CA LEU A 389 -1.64 -13.70 12.30
C LEU A 389 -2.63 -13.10 11.29
N LEU A 390 -2.41 -11.84 10.89
CA LEU A 390 -3.30 -11.17 9.94
C LEU A 390 -3.29 -11.85 8.57
N ALA A 391 -2.15 -12.37 8.12
CA ALA A 391 -2.06 -13.07 6.84
C ALA A 391 -2.89 -14.36 6.83
N VAL A 392 -2.97 -15.09 7.95
CA VAL A 392 -3.78 -16.31 8.07
C VAL A 392 -5.25 -15.99 8.33
N ALA A 393 -5.55 -14.85 8.94
CA ALA A 393 -6.91 -14.40 9.23
C ALA A 393 -7.66 -13.77 8.05
N LEU A 394 -6.99 -13.52 6.92
CA LEU A 394 -7.61 -13.00 5.71
C LEU A 394 -8.64 -13.97 5.11
N PRO A 395 -9.51 -13.52 4.17
CA PRO A 395 -10.46 -14.40 3.50
C PRO A 395 -9.77 -15.66 2.95
N PRO A 396 -10.35 -16.87 3.11
CA PRO A 396 -9.69 -18.12 2.74
C PRO A 396 -9.18 -18.16 1.29
N SER A 397 -9.93 -17.57 0.36
CA SER A 397 -9.52 -17.44 -1.05
C SER A 397 -8.22 -16.65 -1.21
N SER A 398 -8.03 -15.58 -0.44
CA SER A 398 -6.81 -14.76 -0.42
C SER A 398 -5.65 -15.52 0.21
N VAL A 399 -5.89 -16.26 1.31
CA VAL A 399 -4.88 -17.05 2.01
C VAL A 399 -4.37 -18.19 1.12
N VAL A 400 -5.27 -18.97 0.53
CA VAL A 400 -4.90 -20.11 -0.33
C VAL A 400 -4.15 -19.62 -1.57
N THR A 401 -4.70 -18.65 -2.29
CA THR A 401 -4.07 -18.12 -3.51
C THR A 401 -2.73 -17.46 -3.18
N GLY A 402 -2.67 -16.69 -2.10
CA GLY A 402 -1.45 -16.06 -1.61
C GLY A 402 -0.38 -17.08 -1.24
N ALA A 403 -0.74 -18.13 -0.50
CA ALA A 403 0.17 -19.21 -0.11
C ALA A 403 0.71 -19.97 -1.32
N ILE A 404 -0.14 -20.29 -2.31
CA ILE A 404 0.27 -20.91 -3.56
C ILE A 404 1.27 -20.02 -4.30
N VAL A 405 1.00 -18.72 -4.40
CA VAL A 405 1.90 -17.77 -5.04
C VAL A 405 3.23 -17.67 -4.32
N VAL A 406 3.25 -17.57 -2.99
CA VAL A 406 4.49 -17.51 -2.20
C VAL A 406 5.28 -18.82 -2.34
N ALA A 407 4.60 -19.97 -2.30
CA ALA A 407 5.20 -21.28 -2.52
C ALA A 407 5.80 -21.40 -3.93
N SER A 408 5.13 -20.87 -4.96
CA SER A 408 5.66 -20.84 -6.32
C SER A 408 6.93 -19.98 -6.42
N GLY A 409 6.98 -18.84 -5.71
CA GLY A 409 8.17 -18.01 -5.63
C GLY A 409 9.35 -18.74 -4.98
N ALA A 410 9.11 -19.50 -3.91
CA ALA A 410 10.11 -20.35 -3.26
C ALA A 410 10.56 -21.51 -4.17
N ALA A 411 9.63 -22.15 -4.90
CA ALA A 411 9.95 -23.21 -5.84
C ALA A 411 10.81 -22.70 -7.01
N VAL A 412 10.48 -21.54 -7.58
CA VAL A 412 11.27 -20.88 -8.64
C VAL A 412 12.69 -20.60 -8.16
N TYR A 413 12.86 -20.13 -6.92
CA TYR A 413 14.19 -19.94 -6.33
C TYR A 413 14.96 -21.25 -6.21
N GLY A 414 14.31 -22.31 -5.70
CA GLY A 414 14.91 -23.63 -5.54
C GLY A 414 15.38 -24.23 -6.87
N ILE A 415 14.52 -24.21 -7.89
CA ILE A 415 14.84 -24.70 -9.25
C ILE A 415 16.02 -23.93 -9.85
N ARG A 416 16.04 -22.60 -9.71
CA ARG A 416 17.13 -21.76 -10.23
C ARG A 416 18.46 -22.05 -9.53
N ARG A 417 18.46 -22.20 -8.20
CA ARG A 417 19.66 -22.55 -7.43
C ARG A 417 20.21 -23.93 -7.80
N LEU A 418 19.35 -24.89 -8.12
CA LEU A 418 19.76 -26.21 -8.60
C LEU A 418 20.35 -26.15 -10.02
N ALA A 419 19.79 -25.29 -10.88
CA ALA A 419 20.28 -25.12 -12.24
C ALA A 419 21.66 -24.43 -12.31
N THR A 420 21.95 -23.48 -11.42
CA THR A 420 23.28 -22.85 -11.35
C THR A 420 24.33 -23.80 -10.79
N ARG A 421 24.02 -24.55 -9.73
CA ARG A 421 24.92 -25.58 -9.15
C ARG A 421 25.29 -26.73 -10.09
N ARG A 422 24.56 -26.93 -11.19
CA ARG A 422 24.88 -27.95 -12.22
C ARG A 422 25.78 -27.40 -13.33
N ARG A 423 25.99 -26.08 -13.38
CA ARG A 423 26.83 -25.40 -14.37
C ARG A 423 28.21 -25.05 -13.84
N ASP A 424 28.34 -24.95 -12.52
CA ASP A 424 29.60 -24.94 -11.78
C ASP A 424 30.02 -26.38 -11.47
#